data_AF-A0A2D6GJM7-F1
#
_entry.id   AF-A0A2D6GJM7-F1
#
_cell.length_a   1.000
_cell.length_b   1.000
_cell.length_c   1.000
_cell.angle_alpha   90.00
_cell.angle_beta   90.00
_cell.angle_gamma   90.00
#
_symmetry.space_group_name_H-M   'P 1'
#
loop_
_entity.id
_entity.type
_entity.pdbx_description
1 polymer ?
#
loop_
_entity_poly.entity_id
_entity_poly.type
_entity_poly.pdbx_seq_one_letter_code
_entity_poly.pdbx_strand_id
1 'polypeptide(L)' 'MPSNAVAISPTQEKKRIYLETLGCAKNRVDSEIMLASLQTHGYELTLKPEVAEVIIVNTCAFLTEA' A
#
# COMPACT_ATOMS: atom_id res chain seq x y z
N MET A 1 6.38 -3.34 34.92
CA MET A 1 7.43 -2.94 33.95
C MET A 1 8.57 -3.93 34.10
N PRO A 2 8.65 -4.91 33.20
CA PRO A 2 9.59 -4.79 32.09
C PRO A 2 8.97 -5.03 30.71
N SER A 3 9.52 -4.31 29.73
CA SER A 3 9.72 -4.66 28.32
C SER A 3 8.60 -5.40 27.57
N ASN A 4 7.75 -4.64 26.87
CA ASN A 4 6.88 -5.14 25.79
C ASN A 4 7.73 -5.58 24.60
N ALA A 5 8.25 -6.81 24.65
CA ALA A 5 8.65 -7.53 23.47
C ALA A 5 7.38 -7.92 22.72
N VAL A 6 7.11 -7.26 21.59
CA VAL A 6 6.08 -7.71 20.65
C VAL A 6 6.53 -9.08 20.14
N ALA A 7 5.97 -10.12 20.74
CA ALA A 7 6.12 -11.49 20.28
C ALA A 7 5.51 -11.59 18.88
N ILE A 8 6.35 -11.80 17.87
CA ILE A 8 5.91 -12.01 16.49
C ILE A 8 5.28 -13.41 16.45
N SER A 9 3.95 -13.46 16.51
CA SER A 9 3.15 -14.67 16.38
C SER A 9 3.29 -15.27 14.96
N PRO A 10 3.42 -16.60 14.80
CA PRO A 10 3.91 -17.25 13.58
C PRO A 10 2.86 -17.38 12.45
N THR A 11 1.93 -16.43 12.33
CA THR A 11 0.90 -16.40 11.29
C THR A 11 0.44 -14.97 11.05
N GLN A 12 1.33 -14.10 10.56
CA GLN A 12 0.89 -12.78 10.07
C GLN A 12 0.33 -12.98 8.66
N GLU A 13 -1.01 -13.08 8.58
CA GLU A 13 -1.73 -13.15 7.31
C GLU A 13 -1.35 -11.92 6.46
N LYS A 14 -0.93 -12.15 5.21
CA LYS A 14 -0.53 -11.06 4.32
C LYS A 14 -1.75 -10.24 3.98
N LYS A 15 -1.80 -8.99 4.43
CA LYS A 15 -2.91 -8.10 4.10
C LYS A 15 -2.91 -7.78 2.60
N ARG A 16 -4.07 -7.90 1.96
CA ARG A 16 -4.25 -7.54 0.54
C ARG A 16 -4.43 -6.05 0.36
N ILE A 17 -3.61 -5.44 -0.48
CA ILE A 17 -3.59 -4.01 -0.77
C ILE A 17 -3.96 -3.77 -2.22
N TYR A 18 -4.89 -2.83 -2.45
CA TYR A 18 -5.17 -2.25 -3.76
C TYR A 18 -4.68 -0.80 -3.79
N LEU A 19 -4.04 -0.40 -4.88
CA LEU A 19 -3.56 0.96 -5.07
C LEU A 19 -4.18 1.55 -6.33
N GLU A 20 -4.93 2.62 -6.16
CA GLU A 20 -5.48 3.45 -7.22
C GLU A 20 -4.60 4.69 -7.41
N THR A 21 -4.25 5.02 -8.65
CA THR A 21 -3.39 6.18 -8.97
C THR A 21 -4.15 7.19 -9.78
N LEU A 22 -4.42 8.36 -9.20
CA LEU A 22 -5.15 9.45 -9.83
C LEU A 22 -4.24 10.66 -10.01
N GLY A 23 -3.67 10.87 -11.19
CA GLY A 23 -2.80 12.03 -11.42
C GLY A 23 -1.92 11.88 -12.64
N CYS A 24 -0.75 12.49 -12.60
CA CYS A 24 0.18 12.51 -13.72
C CYS A 24 1.21 11.37 -13.64
N ALA A 25 2.15 11.35 -14.59
CA ALA A 25 3.22 10.36 -14.66
C ALA A 25 4.04 10.27 -13.35
N LYS A 26 4.15 11.36 -12.60
CA LYS A 26 4.84 11.37 -11.30
C LYS A 26 4.15 10.47 -10.28
N ASN A 27 2.82 10.55 -10.15
CA ASN A 27 2.08 9.66 -9.24
C ASN A 27 2.22 8.20 -9.66
N ARG A 28 2.35 7.90 -10.95
CA ARG A 28 2.57 6.53 -11.41
C ARG A 28 3.91 5.97 -10.96
N VAL A 29 5.00 6.73 -11.15
CA VAL A 29 6.34 6.34 -10.67
C VAL A 29 6.35 6.20 -9.14
N ASP A 30 5.77 7.16 -8.43
CA ASP A 30 5.68 7.12 -6.96
C ASP A 30 4.89 5.88 -6.50
N SER A 31 3.84 5.48 -7.23
CA SER A 31 3.05 4.28 -6.94
C SER A 31 3.81 2.98 -7.19
N GLU A 32 4.62 2.90 -8.24
CA GLU A 32 5.49 1.73 -8.50
C GLU A 32 6.48 1.53 -7.34
N ILE A 33 7.05 2.63 -6.82
CA ILE A 33 7.94 2.60 -5.64
C ILE A 33 7.17 2.14 -4.39
N MET A 34 5.96 2.64 -4.18
CA MET A 34 5.10 2.21 -3.06
C MET A 34 4.77 0.73 -3.12
N LEU A 35 4.37 0.22 -4.30
CA LEU A 35 4.04 -1.20 -4.50
C LEU A 35 5.25 -2.10 -4.22
N ALA A 36 6.43 -1.73 -4.70
CA ALA A 36 7.66 -2.47 -4.42
C ALA A 36 7.96 -2.54 -2.92
N SER A 37 7.81 -1.42 -2.21
CA SER A 37 7.99 -1.37 -0.75
C SER A 37 6.97 -2.23 -0.01
N LEU A 38 5.70 -2.18 -0.40
CA LEU A 38 4.65 -3.01 0.22
C LEU A 38 4.94 -4.51 0.05
N GLN A 39 5.39 -4.93 -1.13
CA GLN A 39 5.78 -6.32 -1.36
C GLN A 39 6.96 -6.76 -0.47
N THR A 40 7.98 -5.91 -0.27
CA THR A 40 9.13 -6.25 0.59
C THR A 40 8.77 -6.32 2.07
N HIS A 41 7.71 -5.62 2.49
CA HIS A 41 7.19 -5.67 3.86
C HIS A 41 6.13 -6.76 4.08
N GLY A 42 5.93 -7.66 3.11
CA GLY A 42 5.09 -8.84 3.27
C GLY A 42 3.60 -8.62 2.98
N TYR A 43 3.22 -7.50 2.36
CA TYR A 43 1.86 -7.29 1.87
C TYR A 43 1.62 -8.06 0.56
N GLU A 44 0.37 -8.40 0.30
CA GLU A 44 -0.07 -8.99 -0.96
C GLU A 44 -0.75 -7.92 -1.81
N LEU A 45 -0.43 -7.83 -3.09
CA LEU A 45 -1.06 -6.87 -4.00
C LEU A 45 -2.26 -7.51 -4.69
N THR A 46 -3.36 -6.79 -4.78
CA THR A 46 -4.53 -7.16 -5.57
C THR A 46 -4.83 -6.08 -6.59
N LEU A 47 -5.32 -6.49 -7.77
CA LEU A 47 -5.84 -5.59 -8.81
C LEU A 47 -7.36 -5.38 -8.69
N LYS A 48 -7.99 -6.05 -7.71
CA LYS A 48 -9.42 -6.02 -7.46
C LYS A 48 -9.68 -5.31 -6.13
N PRO A 49 -10.29 -4.11 -6.12
CA PRO A 49 -10.57 -3.39 -4.89
C PRO A 49 -11.54 -4.14 -3.97
N GLU A 50 -12.39 -5.01 -4.51
CA GLU A 50 -13.43 -5.73 -3.75
C GLU A 50 -12.87 -6.77 -2.78
N VAL A 51 -11.65 -7.25 -3.04
CA VAL A 51 -10.96 -8.25 -2.20
C VAL A 51 -9.83 -7.65 -1.38
N ALA A 52 -9.61 -6.33 -1.50
CA ALA A 52 -8.59 -5.62 -0.76
C ALA A 52 -9.02 -5.36 0.69
N GLU A 53 -8.09 -5.52 1.62
CA GLU A 53 -8.28 -5.13 3.02
C GLU A 53 -7.92 -3.66 3.25
N VAL A 54 -7.06 -3.11 2.38
CA VAL A 54 -6.67 -1.69 2.38
C VAL A 54 -6.66 -1.18 0.94
N ILE A 55 -7.22 0.01 0.76
CA ILE A 55 -7.17 0.75 -0.50
C ILE A 55 -6.32 2.00 -0.30
N ILE A 56 -5.32 2.18 -1.15
CA ILE A 56 -4.48 3.39 -1.21
C ILE A 56 -4.88 4.16 -2.45
N VAL A 57 -5.25 5.44 -2.29
CA VAL A 57 -5.51 6.34 -3.42
C VAL A 57 -4.37 7.36 -3.47
N ASN A 58 -3.46 7.21 -4.44
CA ASN A 58 -2.38 8.16 -4.66
C ASN A 58 -2.85 9.23 -5.63
N THR A 59 -3.07 10.46 -5.14
CA THR A 59 -3.55 11.56 -5.96
C THR A 59 -2.71 12.83 -5.86
N CYS A 60 -2.83 13.72 -6.85
CA CYS A 60 -2.27 15.05 -6.79
C CYS A 60 -3.03 15.92 -5.77
N ALA A 61 -2.29 16.73 -5.00
CA ALA A 61 -2.89 17.73 -4.11
C ALA A 61 -3.67 18.81 -4.89
N PHE A 62 -3.32 19.01 -6.15
CA PHE A 62 -3.99 19.94 -7.06
C PHE A 62 -4.78 19.15 -8.10
N LEU A 63 -6.08 19.41 -8.15
CA LEU A 63 -7.03 18.78 -9.08
C LEU A 63 -7.11 19.50 -10.44
N THR A 64 -6.30 20.54 -10.65
CA THR A 64 -6.19 21.25 -11.91
C THR A 64 -5.18 20.55 -12.81
N GLU A 65 -5.56 20.28 -14.06
CA GLU A 65 -4.65 19.77 -15.08
C GLU A 65 -3.45 20.72 -15.23
N ALA A 66 -2.25 20.14 -15.28
CA ALA A 66 -1.00 20.86 -15.50
C ALA A 66 -0.75 21.11 -17.00
#